data_AF-A0A1Y5I7D6-F1
#
_entry.id   AF-A0A1Y5I7D6-F1
#
_cell.length_a   1.000
_cell.length_b   1.000
_cell.length_c   1.000
_cell.angle_alpha   90.00
_cell.angle_beta   90.00
_cell.angle_gamma   90.00
#
_symmetry.space_group_name_H-M   'P 1'
#
loop_
_entity.id
_entity.type
_entity.pdbx_description
1 polymer ?
#
loop_
_entity_poly.entity_id
_entity_poly.type
_entity_poly.pdbx_seq_one_letter_code
_entity_poly.pdbx_strand_id
1 'polypeptide(L)'
;MAPRASTAALYFERPSARPGTRVLEASGCRYAADGCFGGVTVYDVESWVATNGYPNGFWGWGGEDHAQFARTVAAGVRVERVPNAAFDDLEQGVETVELKLARLDESNARIRQKEKNELLRLDAKNWRNDGLNALRFSVVSEEVTVSTPALTCVEIEVELLSERPGYAVCHTCERDLPESDYSSNSLRRIKWMRERQRTTMHGKSCAECTKKLPNQVAERRNIEANEANLEERLTCMDCATKFESRNALFKHLAATSCGDED
;
A
#
# COMPACT_ATOMS: atom_id res chain seq x y z
N MET A 1 4.71 11.70 22.30
CA MET A 1 4.33 11.53 23.72
C MET A 1 5.54 11.87 24.57
N ALA A 2 5.38 12.49 25.73
CA ALA A 2 6.49 12.73 26.67
C ALA A 2 6.19 12.06 28.02
N PRO A 3 7.16 11.36 28.64
CA PRO A 3 6.97 10.81 29.98
C PRO A 3 6.75 11.95 30.97
N ARG A 4 5.85 11.76 31.94
CA ARG A 4 5.79 12.65 33.10
C ARG A 4 7.01 12.41 33.98
N ALA A 5 7.52 13.45 34.62
CA ALA A 5 8.73 13.35 35.46
C ALA A 5 8.61 12.26 36.55
N SER A 6 7.40 12.05 37.07
CA SER A 6 7.10 11.02 38.08
C SER A 6 7.17 9.58 37.56
N THR A 7 7.08 9.36 36.25
CA THR A 7 7.02 8.03 35.62
C THR A 7 8.22 7.75 34.71
N ALA A 8 9.16 8.69 34.59
CA ALA A 8 10.32 8.58 33.70
C ALA A 8 11.16 7.32 33.92
N ALA A 9 11.35 6.89 35.18
CA ALA A 9 12.09 5.67 35.50
C ALA A 9 11.48 4.42 34.82
N LEU A 10 10.15 4.34 34.71
CA LEU A 10 9.46 3.20 34.08
C LEU A 10 9.76 3.05 32.58
N TYR A 11 10.19 4.13 31.92
CA TYR A 11 10.55 4.13 30.51
C TYR A 11 11.91 3.44 30.29
N PHE A 12 12.85 3.65 31.21
CA PHE A 12 14.25 3.28 31.03
C PHE A 12 14.67 2.06 31.86
N GLU A 13 14.13 1.90 33.07
CA GLU A 13 14.46 0.79 33.94
C GLU A 13 13.77 -0.49 33.47
N ARG A 14 14.52 -1.58 33.31
CA ARG A 14 13.95 -2.91 33.01
C ARG A 14 13.69 -3.65 34.31
N PRO A 15 12.43 -3.92 34.68
CA PRO A 15 12.11 -4.70 35.89
C PRO A 15 12.54 -6.17 35.77
N SER A 16 12.64 -6.67 34.54
CA SER A 16 12.97 -8.06 34.20
C SER A 16 14.25 -8.11 33.35
N ALA A 17 15.17 -9.01 33.71
CA ALA A 17 16.35 -9.33 32.89
C ALA A 17 16.01 -10.16 31.64
N ARG A 18 14.77 -10.66 31.52
CA ARG A 18 14.34 -11.46 30.37
C ARG A 18 14.03 -10.57 29.17
N PRO A 19 14.48 -10.93 27.95
CA PRO A 19 14.07 -10.27 26.71
C PRO A 19 12.55 -10.23 26.56
N GLY A 20 12.05 -9.14 26.00
CA GLY A 20 10.65 -8.93 25.68
C GLY A 20 10.34 -7.50 25.27
N THR A 21 9.06 -7.28 24.97
CA THR A 21 8.49 -5.98 24.68
C THR A 21 7.67 -5.49 25.86
N ARG A 22 7.71 -4.19 26.12
CA ARG A 22 6.88 -3.53 27.13
C ARG A 22 5.93 -2.54 26.47
N VAL A 23 4.68 -2.53 26.89
CA VAL A 23 3.68 -1.55 26.48
C VAL A 23 3.35 -0.71 27.70
N LEU A 24 3.62 0.59 27.62
CA LEU A 24 3.31 1.51 28.73
C LEU A 24 1.85 1.91 28.66
N GLU A 25 1.15 1.77 29.76
CA GLU A 25 -0.27 2.08 29.84
C GLU A 25 -0.47 3.42 30.56
N ALA A 26 -1.19 4.32 29.89
CA ALA A 26 -1.66 5.57 30.47
C ALA A 26 -3.16 5.47 30.72
N SER A 27 -3.55 5.50 32.00
CA SER A 27 -4.95 5.51 32.40
C SER A 27 -5.65 6.79 31.94
N GLY A 28 -6.90 6.67 31.51
CA GLY A 28 -7.73 7.81 31.08
C GLY A 28 -7.43 8.34 29.68
N CYS A 29 -6.68 7.60 28.85
CA CYS A 29 -6.45 7.94 27.44
C CYS A 29 -6.81 6.79 26.50
N ARG A 30 -6.72 7.05 25.19
CA ARG A 30 -7.04 6.09 24.11
C ARG A 30 -6.20 4.81 24.12
N TYR A 31 -5.10 4.77 24.89
CA TYR A 31 -4.19 3.63 25.01
C TYR A 31 -4.45 2.74 26.25
N ALA A 32 -5.53 2.99 27.01
CA ALA A 32 -5.85 2.27 28.25
C ALA A 32 -6.52 0.90 28.06
N ALA A 33 -6.78 0.45 26.82
CA ALA A 33 -7.49 -0.81 26.56
C ALA A 33 -6.52 -2.02 26.56
N ASP A 34 -6.98 -3.16 27.11
CA ASP A 34 -6.22 -4.43 27.21
C ASP A 34 -5.67 -4.98 25.88
N GLY A 35 -6.18 -4.48 24.75
CA GLY A 35 -5.73 -4.82 23.39
C GLY A 35 -4.81 -3.79 22.72
N CYS A 36 -4.55 -2.64 23.36
CA CYS A 36 -3.73 -1.59 22.77
C CYS A 36 -2.25 -1.97 22.84
N PHE A 37 -1.57 -1.76 21.71
CA PHE A 37 -0.13 -1.98 21.54
C PHE A 37 0.57 -0.76 20.94
N GLY A 38 -0.21 0.29 20.64
CA GLY A 38 0.28 1.60 20.21
C GLY A 38 0.51 2.54 21.40
N GLY A 39 0.93 3.77 21.12
CA GLY A 39 1.31 4.73 22.15
C GLY A 39 2.81 4.65 22.41
N VAL A 40 3.20 4.07 23.55
CA VAL A 40 4.62 3.88 23.91
C VAL A 40 4.93 2.40 24.10
N THR A 41 5.69 1.85 23.15
CA THR A 41 6.12 0.45 23.16
C THR A 41 7.63 0.38 23.13
N VAL A 42 8.23 -0.36 24.06
CA VAL A 42 9.67 -0.44 24.28
C VAL A 42 10.13 -1.86 24.00
N TYR A 43 11.14 -2.00 23.13
CA TYR A 43 11.73 -3.27 22.75
C TYR A 43 13.16 -3.40 23.27
N ASP A 44 13.59 -4.61 23.59
CA ASP A 44 14.99 -4.97 23.45
C ASP A 44 15.32 -5.34 21.99
N VAL A 45 16.61 -5.30 21.65
CA VAL A 45 17.08 -5.54 20.28
C VAL A 45 16.74 -6.95 19.79
N GLU A 46 16.83 -7.98 20.65
CA GLU A 46 16.53 -9.36 20.28
C GLU A 46 15.05 -9.52 19.95
N SER A 47 14.16 -8.99 20.80
CA SER A 47 12.72 -8.98 20.56
C SER A 47 12.34 -8.19 19.31
N TRP A 48 12.99 -7.04 19.08
CA TRP A 48 12.76 -6.24 17.88
C TRP A 48 13.11 -7.00 16.60
N VAL A 49 14.28 -7.65 16.58
CA VAL A 49 14.72 -8.47 15.45
C VAL A 49 13.84 -9.71 15.28
N ALA A 50 13.44 -10.37 16.37
CA ALA A 50 12.58 -11.55 16.34
C ALA A 50 11.21 -11.29 15.71
N THR A 51 10.69 -10.06 15.85
CA THR A 51 9.42 -9.64 15.22
C THR A 51 9.58 -9.16 13.77
N ASN A 52 10.81 -9.13 13.23
CA ASN A 52 11.15 -8.49 11.97
C ASN A 52 10.70 -7.02 11.91
N GLY A 53 10.70 -6.32 13.05
CA GLY A 53 10.22 -4.93 13.15
C GLY A 53 8.77 -4.70 12.69
N TYR A 54 8.40 -3.42 12.55
CA TYR A 54 7.08 -3.00 12.06
C TYR A 54 6.86 -3.37 10.57
N PRO A 55 5.60 -3.54 10.13
CA PRO A 55 5.26 -3.72 8.71
C PRO A 55 5.52 -2.45 7.90
N ASN A 56 5.96 -2.61 6.65
CA ASN A 56 6.25 -1.46 5.77
C ASN A 56 5.02 -0.94 5.01
N GLY A 57 3.91 -1.69 5.00
CA GLY A 57 2.74 -1.44 4.15
C GLY A 57 1.66 -0.55 4.76
N PHE A 58 1.76 -0.14 6.02
CA PHE A 58 0.70 0.65 6.68
C PHE A 58 0.93 2.15 6.47
N TRP A 59 0.32 2.69 5.41
CA TRP A 59 0.43 4.10 5.04
C TRP A 59 -0.81 4.88 5.46
N GLY A 60 -0.71 5.56 6.61
CA GLY A 60 -1.81 6.28 7.24
C GLY A 60 -2.10 5.72 8.63
N TRP A 61 -3.10 6.29 9.29
CA TRP A 61 -3.44 5.93 10.66
C TRP A 61 -4.29 4.66 10.70
N GLY A 62 -3.78 3.64 11.41
CA GLY A 62 -4.55 2.53 11.95
C GLY A 62 -4.13 1.14 11.46
N GLY A 63 -3.81 0.25 12.41
CA GLY A 63 -3.65 -1.19 12.19
C GLY A 63 -2.20 -1.68 12.21
N GLU A 64 -1.22 -0.78 12.12
CA GLU A 64 0.21 -1.10 12.20
C GLU A 64 0.61 -1.65 13.57
N ASP A 65 0.01 -1.11 14.63
CA ASP A 65 0.17 -1.55 16.01
C ASP A 65 -0.48 -2.92 16.25
N HIS A 66 -1.63 -3.18 15.64
CA HIS A 66 -2.30 -4.49 15.66
C HIS A 66 -1.48 -5.56 14.93
N ALA A 67 -0.93 -5.21 13.77
CA ALA A 67 -0.01 -6.07 13.02
C ALA A 67 1.23 -6.39 13.87
N GLN A 68 1.84 -5.37 14.47
CA GLN A 68 3.01 -5.58 15.30
C GLN A 68 2.74 -6.40 16.56
N PHE A 69 1.59 -6.23 17.20
CA PHE A 69 1.18 -7.11 18.30
C PHE A 69 1.05 -8.57 17.83
N ALA A 70 0.41 -8.80 16.69
CA ALA A 70 0.27 -10.14 16.11
C ALA A 70 1.64 -10.77 15.78
N ARG A 71 2.59 -9.99 15.25
CA ARG A 71 3.98 -10.41 15.03
C ARG A 71 4.68 -10.77 16.34
N THR A 72 4.51 -9.95 17.38
CA THR A 72 5.08 -10.18 18.72
C THR A 72 4.60 -11.52 19.30
N VAL A 73 3.30 -11.79 19.23
CA VAL A 73 2.72 -13.07 19.64
C VAL A 73 3.24 -14.22 18.78
N ALA A 74 3.26 -14.06 17.45
CA ALA A 74 3.72 -15.09 16.51
C ALA A 74 5.22 -15.43 16.65
N ALA A 75 6.03 -14.47 17.09
CA ALA A 75 7.45 -14.64 17.37
C ALA A 75 7.71 -15.24 18.77
N GLY A 76 6.68 -15.42 19.60
CA GLY A 76 6.82 -15.90 20.98
C GLY A 76 7.49 -14.89 21.90
N VAL A 77 7.52 -13.60 21.52
CA VAL A 77 8.10 -12.52 22.32
C VAL A 77 7.16 -12.21 23.48
N ARG A 78 7.71 -12.13 24.69
CA ARG A 78 6.95 -11.77 25.89
C ARG A 78 6.49 -10.32 25.80
N VAL A 79 5.22 -10.07 26.09
CA VAL A 79 4.66 -8.73 26.26
C VAL A 79 4.42 -8.46 27.75
N GLU A 80 4.97 -7.35 28.24
CA GLU A 80 4.71 -6.83 29.58
C GLU A 80 3.95 -5.51 29.49
N ARG A 81 2.80 -5.46 30.15
CA ARG A 81 2.02 -4.24 30.28
C ARG A 81 2.45 -3.52 31.55
N VAL A 82 2.88 -2.26 31.42
CA VAL A 82 3.38 -1.45 32.53
C VAL A 82 2.30 -0.45 32.92
N PRO A 83 1.53 -0.72 33.98
CA PRO A 83 0.48 0.19 34.44
C PRO A 83 1.08 1.45 35.08
N ASN A 84 0.25 2.48 35.22
CA ASN A 84 0.61 3.75 35.86
C ASN A 84 1.79 4.49 35.22
N ALA A 85 2.09 4.21 33.95
CA ALA A 85 3.17 4.85 33.19
C ALA A 85 2.63 6.06 32.40
N ALA A 86 1.99 7.00 33.11
CA ALA A 86 1.31 8.14 32.51
C ALA A 86 2.23 8.93 31.55
N PHE A 87 1.68 9.21 30.37
CA PHE A 87 2.24 10.11 29.35
C PHE A 87 1.15 10.96 28.73
N ASP A 88 1.57 12.10 28.22
CA ASP A 88 0.70 13.01 27.51
C ASP A 88 0.85 12.81 26.00
N ASP A 89 -0.28 12.80 25.28
CA ASP A 89 -0.27 12.88 23.82
C ASP A 89 0.27 14.26 23.42
N LEU A 90 1.09 14.30 22.36
CA LEU A 90 1.63 15.57 21.86
C LEU A 90 0.68 16.26 20.89
N GLU A 91 -0.32 15.53 20.40
CA GLU A 91 -1.28 16.05 19.42
C GLU A 91 -2.26 17.04 20.07
N GLN A 92 -1.99 18.33 19.91
CA GLN A 92 -2.88 19.39 20.40
C GLN A 92 -4.17 19.45 19.58
N GLY A 93 -5.31 19.62 20.27
CA GLY A 93 -6.61 19.91 19.64
C GLY A 93 -7.35 18.70 19.08
N VAL A 94 -6.89 17.48 19.39
CA VAL A 94 -7.55 16.21 19.04
C VAL A 94 -7.64 15.29 20.26
N GLU A 95 -8.04 15.88 21.38
CA GLU A 95 -8.04 15.22 22.70
C GLU A 95 -9.00 14.02 22.78
N THR A 96 -10.04 14.00 21.95
CA THR A 96 -10.97 12.87 21.86
C THR A 96 -10.73 12.04 20.61
N VAL A 97 -11.10 10.76 20.68
CA VAL A 97 -10.99 9.84 19.54
C VAL A 97 -11.83 10.35 18.36
N GLU A 98 -13.00 10.95 18.62
CA GLU A 98 -13.88 11.49 17.60
C GLU A 98 -13.23 12.67 16.86
N LEU A 99 -12.62 13.62 17.58
CA LEU A 99 -11.90 14.75 16.97
C LEU A 99 -10.69 14.27 16.16
N LYS A 100 -9.96 13.28 16.68
CA LYS A 100 -8.85 12.66 15.97
C LYS A 100 -9.30 12.03 14.67
N LEU A 101 -10.35 11.21 14.71
CA LEU A 101 -10.88 10.54 13.53
C LEU A 101 -11.39 11.54 12.49
N ALA A 102 -12.11 12.59 12.92
CA ALA A 102 -12.58 13.64 12.02
C ALA A 102 -11.43 14.35 11.28
N ARG A 103 -10.36 14.71 12.00
CA ARG A 103 -9.16 15.33 11.41
C ARG A 103 -8.43 14.40 10.43
N LEU A 104 -8.36 13.11 10.76
CA LEU A 104 -7.76 12.12 9.87
C LEU A 104 -8.61 11.90 8.62
N ASP A 105 -9.93 11.92 8.73
CA ASP A 105 -10.85 11.77 7.61
C ASP A 105 -10.79 13.01 6.68
N GLU A 106 -10.73 14.23 7.23
CA GLU A 106 -10.57 15.48 6.48
C GLU A 106 -9.27 15.50 5.66
N SER A 107 -8.18 15.00 6.23
CA SER A 107 -6.87 14.92 5.60
C SER A 107 -6.66 13.65 4.75
N ASN A 108 -7.65 12.78 4.66
CA ASN A 108 -7.54 11.45 4.03
C ASN A 108 -6.33 10.64 4.55
N ALA A 109 -6.00 10.79 5.83
CA ALA A 109 -4.87 10.17 6.49
C ALA A 109 -5.24 8.89 7.27
N ARG A 110 -6.51 8.46 7.25
CA ARG A 110 -6.97 7.23 7.92
C ARG A 110 -7.09 6.07 6.94
N ILE A 111 -6.55 4.91 7.33
CA ILE A 111 -6.73 3.68 6.58
C ILE A 111 -8.18 3.21 6.73
N ARG A 112 -8.86 3.00 5.60
CA ARG A 112 -10.26 2.56 5.59
C ARG A 112 -10.37 1.17 6.18
N GLN A 113 -11.48 0.87 6.87
CA GLN A 113 -11.65 -0.40 7.58
C GLN A 113 -11.47 -1.64 6.69
N LYS A 114 -11.94 -1.60 5.44
CA LYS A 114 -11.78 -2.71 4.47
C LYS A 114 -10.30 -2.94 4.13
N GLU A 115 -9.57 -1.87 3.87
CA GLU A 115 -8.14 -1.89 3.54
C GLU A 115 -7.32 -2.35 4.74
N LYS A 116 -7.60 -1.81 5.94
CA LYS A 116 -6.99 -2.27 7.19
C LYS A 116 -7.13 -3.79 7.37
N ASN A 117 -8.33 -4.32 7.14
CA ASN A 117 -8.59 -5.76 7.24
C ASN A 117 -7.85 -6.59 6.17
N GLU A 118 -7.50 -6.01 5.03
CA GLU A 118 -6.70 -6.66 3.99
C GLU A 118 -5.21 -6.63 4.37
N LEU A 119 -4.70 -5.47 4.77
CA LEU A 119 -3.33 -5.28 5.25
C LEU A 119 -2.99 -6.23 6.40
N LEU A 120 -3.85 -6.32 7.43
CA LEU A 120 -3.66 -7.25 8.55
C LEU A 120 -3.60 -8.71 8.12
N ARG A 121 -4.42 -9.12 7.12
CA ARG A 121 -4.40 -10.50 6.61
C ARG A 121 -3.15 -10.79 5.78
N LEU A 122 -2.66 -9.82 5.03
CA LEU A 122 -1.42 -9.94 4.26
C LEU A 122 -0.23 -10.01 5.20
N ASP A 123 -0.19 -9.13 6.20
CA ASP A 123 0.85 -9.08 7.23
C ASP A 123 0.97 -10.42 7.97
N ALA A 124 -0.15 -10.94 8.49
CA ALA A 124 -0.16 -12.22 9.20
C ALA A 124 0.43 -13.39 8.40
N LYS A 125 0.35 -13.33 7.06
CA LYS A 125 0.92 -14.35 6.16
C LYS A 125 2.38 -14.09 5.79
N ASN A 126 2.79 -12.83 5.67
CA ASN A 126 4.04 -12.46 5.02
C ASN A 126 5.00 -11.65 5.90
N TRP A 127 4.72 -11.46 7.18
CA TRP A 127 5.53 -10.63 8.08
C TRP A 127 7.01 -11.05 8.18
N ARG A 128 7.33 -12.32 7.90
CA ARG A 128 8.73 -12.80 7.85
C ARG A 128 9.52 -12.26 6.65
N ASN A 129 8.84 -11.81 5.61
CA ASN A 129 9.43 -11.29 4.38
C ASN A 129 9.11 -9.80 4.16
N ASP A 130 8.35 -9.17 5.05
CA ASP A 130 8.03 -7.75 5.03
C ASP A 130 8.25 -7.16 6.43
N GLY A 131 9.14 -6.19 6.54
CA GLY A 131 9.52 -5.56 7.81
C GLY A 131 10.95 -5.06 7.74
N LEU A 132 11.69 -5.19 8.83
CA LEU A 132 13.07 -4.74 8.97
C LEU A 132 13.99 -5.30 7.87
N ASN A 133 13.82 -6.57 7.51
CA ASN A 133 14.63 -7.23 6.46
C ASN A 133 14.30 -6.81 5.02
N ALA A 134 13.18 -6.10 4.82
CA ALA A 134 12.69 -5.72 3.50
C ALA A 134 12.50 -4.20 3.35
N LEU A 135 12.69 -3.44 4.43
CA LEU A 135 12.57 -1.99 4.46
C LEU A 135 13.53 -1.37 3.45
N ARG A 136 12.97 -0.58 2.53
CA ARG A 136 13.74 0.19 1.55
C ARG A 136 13.52 1.66 1.81
N PHE A 137 14.62 2.39 1.96
CA PHE A 137 14.62 3.82 2.15
C PHE A 137 15.98 4.41 1.74
N SER A 138 16.01 5.70 1.49
CA SER A 138 17.23 6.49 1.40
C SER A 138 17.18 7.61 2.44
N VAL A 139 18.33 7.96 3.02
CA VAL A 139 18.45 9.13 3.89
C VAL A 139 18.78 10.32 3.01
N VAL A 140 17.93 11.33 3.05
CA VAL A 140 18.06 12.57 2.25
C VAL A 140 18.91 13.59 3.00
N SER A 141 18.61 13.77 4.28
CA SER A 141 19.34 14.68 5.16
C SER A 141 19.29 14.20 6.61
N GLU A 142 20.29 14.60 7.39
CA GLU A 142 20.40 14.34 8.83
C GLU A 142 20.98 15.59 9.50
N GLU A 143 20.22 16.21 10.39
CA GLU A 143 20.59 17.46 11.06
C GLU A 143 20.31 17.40 12.57
N VAL A 144 21.29 17.80 13.38
CA VAL A 144 21.11 17.96 14.82
C VAL A 144 20.42 19.30 15.08
N THR A 145 19.13 19.26 15.45
CA THR A 145 18.32 20.47 15.68
C THR A 145 18.45 21.01 17.10
N VAL A 146 18.69 20.13 18.07
CA VAL A 146 18.89 20.49 19.48
C VAL A 146 20.00 19.63 20.05
N SER A 147 20.97 20.25 20.72
CA SER A 147 22.02 19.53 21.45
C SER A 147 22.22 20.18 22.82
N THR A 148 21.77 19.49 23.85
CA THR A 148 21.94 19.86 25.27
C THR A 148 22.53 18.68 26.03
N PRO A 149 23.08 18.88 27.24
CA PRO A 149 23.55 17.76 28.06
C PRO A 149 22.48 16.70 28.39
N ALA A 150 21.19 17.05 28.30
CA ALA A 150 20.07 16.15 28.63
C ALA A 150 19.38 15.54 27.40
N LEU A 151 19.52 16.14 26.23
CA LEU A 151 18.76 15.78 25.03
C LEU A 151 19.53 16.16 23.77
N THR A 152 19.60 15.21 22.84
CA THR A 152 19.96 15.47 21.44
C THR A 152 18.76 15.14 20.58
N CYS A 153 18.30 16.11 19.79
CA CYS A 153 17.29 15.90 18.76
C CYS A 153 17.98 15.88 17.40
N VAL A 154 17.72 14.83 16.65
CA VAL A 154 18.18 14.70 15.25
C VAL A 154 16.95 14.65 14.38
N GLU A 155 16.88 15.56 13.42
CA GLU A 155 15.92 15.51 12.33
C GLU A 155 16.53 14.68 11.20
N ILE A 156 15.80 13.66 10.74
CA ILE A 156 16.23 12.80 9.64
C ILE A 156 15.14 12.84 8.58
N GLU A 157 15.47 13.35 7.41
CA GLU A 157 14.61 13.27 6.24
C GLU A 157 14.89 11.95 5.51
N VAL A 158 13.85 11.15 5.32
CA VAL A 158 13.95 9.85 4.66
C VAL A 158 13.00 9.77 3.47
N GLU A 159 13.50 9.28 2.35
CA GLU A 159 12.66 8.84 1.25
C GLU A 159 12.36 7.36 1.45
N LEU A 160 11.10 7.06 1.76
CA LEU A 160 10.65 5.69 1.93
C LEU A 160 10.34 5.08 0.55
N LEU A 161 11.16 4.12 0.14
CA LEU A 161 11.09 3.42 -1.15
C LEU A 161 10.29 2.10 -1.08
N SER A 162 9.63 1.88 0.05
CA SER A 162 8.85 0.66 0.31
C SER A 162 7.54 0.71 -0.47
N GLU A 163 7.04 -0.46 -0.85
CA GLU A 163 5.81 -0.55 -1.63
C GLU A 163 4.62 0.02 -0.85
N ARG A 164 3.88 0.92 -1.49
CA ARG A 164 2.65 1.49 -0.95
C ARG A 164 1.45 0.63 -1.38
N PRO A 165 0.79 -0.11 -0.47
CA PRO A 165 -0.34 -0.94 -0.84
C PRO A 165 -1.47 -0.11 -1.43
N GLY A 166 -2.16 -0.68 -2.43
CA GLY A 166 -3.19 0.05 -3.19
C GLY A 166 -2.63 1.06 -4.18
N TYR A 167 -1.31 1.22 -4.29
CA TYR A 167 -0.62 2.03 -5.30
C TYR A 167 0.37 1.17 -6.06
N ALA A 168 0.71 1.54 -7.29
CA ALA A 168 1.76 0.90 -8.07
C ALA A 168 2.49 1.93 -8.93
N VAL A 169 3.79 1.70 -9.12
CA VAL A 169 4.62 2.51 -10.01
C VAL A 169 4.35 2.15 -11.47
N CYS A 170 4.00 3.16 -12.26
CA CYS A 170 3.72 3.00 -13.67
C CYS A 170 5.02 2.83 -14.44
N HIS A 171 5.16 1.75 -15.21
CA HIS A 171 6.38 1.51 -15.98
C HIS A 171 6.69 2.60 -17.03
N THR A 172 5.68 3.29 -17.55
CA THR A 172 5.88 4.26 -18.65
C THR A 172 6.08 5.69 -18.16
N CYS A 173 5.37 6.13 -17.13
CA CYS A 173 5.51 7.50 -16.61
C CYS A 173 6.18 7.58 -15.25
N GLU A 174 6.58 6.43 -14.67
CA GLU A 174 7.33 6.31 -13.41
C GLU A 174 6.63 6.89 -12.17
N ARG A 175 5.39 7.37 -12.33
CA ARG A 175 4.56 7.86 -11.23
C ARG A 175 4.02 6.70 -10.41
N ASP A 176 4.03 6.88 -9.09
CA ASP A 176 3.27 6.05 -8.17
C ASP A 176 1.79 6.44 -8.22
N LEU A 177 0.94 5.52 -8.68
CA LEU A 177 -0.47 5.79 -8.99
C LEU A 177 -1.37 4.80 -8.25
N PRO A 178 -2.59 5.21 -7.85
CA PRO A 178 -3.58 4.30 -7.28
C PRO A 178 -3.80 3.09 -8.19
N GLU A 179 -4.03 1.92 -7.61
CA GLU A 179 -4.36 0.70 -8.36
C GLU A 179 -5.60 0.89 -9.25
N SER A 180 -6.55 1.76 -8.86
CA SER A 180 -7.71 2.11 -9.69
C SER A 180 -7.34 2.69 -11.07
N ASP A 181 -6.14 3.23 -11.22
CA ASP A 181 -5.65 3.84 -12.46
C ASP A 181 -5.07 2.80 -13.43
N TYR A 182 -5.10 1.52 -13.07
CA TYR A 182 -4.64 0.40 -13.88
C TYR A 182 -5.80 -0.45 -14.39
N SER A 183 -5.63 -1.03 -15.58
CA SER A 183 -6.59 -2.03 -16.06
C SER A 183 -6.63 -3.27 -15.15
N SER A 184 -7.77 -3.96 -15.08
CA SER A 184 -7.92 -5.19 -14.30
C SER A 184 -6.86 -6.25 -14.65
N ASN A 185 -6.46 -6.33 -15.93
CA ASN A 185 -5.40 -7.23 -16.38
C ASN A 185 -4.00 -6.79 -15.91
N SER A 186 -3.71 -5.49 -15.92
CA SER A 186 -2.47 -4.93 -15.38
C SER A 186 -2.40 -5.19 -13.88
N LEU A 187 -3.47 -4.89 -13.14
CA LEU A 187 -3.55 -5.13 -11.69
C LEU A 187 -3.37 -6.58 -11.33
N ARG A 188 -4.04 -7.51 -12.03
CA ARG A 188 -3.86 -8.94 -11.81
C ARG A 188 -2.40 -9.35 -11.93
N ARG A 189 -1.68 -8.80 -12.91
CA ARG A 189 -0.24 -9.07 -13.09
C ARG A 189 0.60 -8.40 -12.01
N ILE A 190 0.32 -7.16 -11.63
CA ILE A 190 1.01 -6.46 -10.53
C ILE A 190 0.88 -7.26 -9.22
N LYS A 191 -0.35 -7.65 -8.84
CA LYS A 191 -0.62 -8.46 -7.65
C LYS A 191 0.09 -9.80 -7.69
N TRP A 192 0.04 -10.49 -8.84
CA TRP A 192 0.76 -11.74 -9.04
C TRP A 192 2.29 -11.60 -8.90
N MET A 193 2.86 -10.47 -9.35
CA MET A 193 4.30 -10.19 -9.21
C MET A 193 4.68 -9.96 -7.75
N ARG A 194 3.85 -9.23 -6.99
CA ARG A 194 4.02 -8.96 -5.56
C ARG A 194 3.99 -10.22 -4.72
N GLU A 195 2.96 -11.05 -4.91
CA GLU A 195 2.80 -12.32 -4.19
C GLU A 195 4.00 -13.26 -4.37
N ARG A 196 4.67 -13.19 -5.53
CA ARG A 196 5.79 -14.07 -5.87
C ARG A 196 7.17 -13.41 -5.73
N GLN A 197 7.23 -12.15 -5.28
CA GLN A 197 8.47 -11.37 -5.18
C GLN A 197 9.32 -11.39 -6.46
N ARG A 198 8.69 -11.46 -7.64
CA ARG A 198 9.41 -11.54 -8.92
C ARG A 198 9.70 -10.15 -9.47
N THR A 199 10.97 -9.80 -9.57
CA THR A 199 11.44 -8.53 -10.14
C THR A 199 11.74 -8.60 -11.65
N THR A 200 11.76 -9.80 -12.24
CA THR A 200 12.23 -10.01 -13.62
C THR A 200 11.17 -9.86 -14.71
N MET A 201 9.93 -9.51 -14.38
CA MET A 201 8.88 -9.29 -15.38
C MET A 201 8.78 -7.81 -15.77
N HIS A 202 8.54 -7.58 -17.06
CA HIS A 202 8.25 -6.25 -17.60
C HIS A 202 7.16 -5.55 -16.77
N GLY A 203 7.48 -4.34 -16.29
CA GLY A 203 6.57 -3.50 -15.52
C GLY A 203 5.23 -3.27 -16.23
N LYS A 204 4.23 -2.81 -15.47
CA LYS A 204 2.91 -2.49 -16.02
C LYS A 204 2.70 -1.00 -16.01
N SER A 205 2.07 -0.50 -17.06
CA SER A 205 1.73 0.91 -17.20
C SER A 205 0.27 1.15 -16.78
N CYS A 206 -0.01 2.35 -16.29
CA CYS A 206 -1.37 2.79 -15.98
C CYS A 206 -2.23 2.81 -17.25
N ALA A 207 -3.55 2.87 -17.07
CA ALA A 207 -4.53 2.86 -18.16
C ALA A 207 -4.27 4.01 -19.15
N GLU A 208 -3.91 5.19 -18.63
CA GLU A 208 -3.65 6.37 -19.46
C GLU A 208 -2.40 6.21 -20.36
N CYS A 209 -1.29 5.72 -19.79
CA CYS A 209 -0.10 5.41 -20.59
C CYS A 209 -0.37 4.27 -21.58
N THR A 210 -1.15 3.25 -21.17
CA THR A 210 -1.50 2.12 -22.03
C THR A 210 -2.30 2.59 -23.26
N LYS A 211 -3.26 3.52 -23.10
CA LYS A 211 -4.03 4.09 -24.21
C LYS A 211 -3.17 4.82 -25.26
N LYS A 212 -2.01 5.34 -24.85
CA LYS A 212 -1.06 6.09 -25.68
C LYS A 212 -0.02 5.21 -26.37
N LEU A 213 -0.02 3.90 -26.11
CA LEU A 213 0.92 3.00 -26.77
C LEU A 213 0.68 2.99 -28.30
N PRO A 214 1.74 2.98 -29.13
CA PRO A 214 1.60 3.08 -30.59
C PRO A 214 0.64 2.05 -31.20
N ASN A 215 0.67 0.81 -30.70
CA ASN A 215 -0.24 -0.24 -31.15
C ASN A 215 -1.71 0.04 -30.77
N GLN A 216 -1.97 0.61 -29.59
CA GLN A 216 -3.32 0.97 -29.15
C GLN A 216 -3.86 2.16 -29.95
N VAL A 217 -3.01 3.13 -30.28
CA VAL A 217 -3.36 4.26 -31.14
C VAL A 217 -3.65 3.80 -32.58
N ALA A 218 -2.79 2.94 -33.13
CA ALA A 218 -2.99 2.37 -34.47
C ALA A 218 -4.28 1.55 -34.56
N GLU A 219 -4.57 0.73 -33.55
CA GLU A 219 -5.81 -0.06 -33.49
C GLU A 219 -7.04 0.84 -33.44
N ARG A 220 -7.01 1.90 -32.62
CA ARG A 220 -8.11 2.89 -32.55
C ARG A 220 -8.35 3.55 -33.91
N ARG A 221 -7.28 3.96 -34.59
CA ARG A 221 -7.36 4.53 -35.94
C ARG A 221 -7.93 3.54 -36.95
N ASN A 222 -7.56 2.26 -36.84
CA ASN A 222 -8.11 1.20 -37.71
C ASN A 222 -9.60 0.99 -37.46
N ILE A 223 -10.03 1.00 -36.18
CA ILE A 223 -11.45 0.90 -35.81
C ILE A 223 -12.23 2.09 -36.37
N GLU A 224 -11.75 3.32 -36.14
CA GLU A 224 -12.36 4.54 -36.67
C GLU A 224 -12.46 4.52 -38.20
N ALA A 225 -11.41 4.07 -38.89
CA ALA A 225 -11.43 3.91 -40.35
C ALA A 225 -12.40 2.81 -40.81
N ASN A 226 -12.53 1.73 -40.05
CA ASN A 226 -13.49 0.66 -40.34
C ASN A 226 -14.93 1.11 -40.11
N GLU A 227 -15.19 1.92 -39.09
CA GLU A 227 -16.52 2.47 -38.77
C GLU A 227 -16.92 3.56 -39.77
N ALA A 228 -15.99 4.43 -40.17
CA ALA A 228 -16.23 5.46 -41.19
C ALA A 228 -16.63 4.85 -42.54
N ASN A 229 -16.08 3.67 -42.86
CA ASN A 229 -16.37 2.94 -44.10
C ASN A 229 -17.28 1.72 -43.86
N LEU A 230 -18.11 1.74 -42.80
CA LEU A 230 -18.89 0.56 -42.39
C LEU A 230 -19.81 0.05 -43.50
N GLU A 231 -20.48 0.97 -44.20
CA GLU A 231 -21.42 0.63 -45.27
C GLU A 231 -20.73 -0.06 -46.45
N GLU A 232 -19.60 0.48 -46.91
CA GLU A 232 -18.78 -0.13 -47.97
C GLU A 232 -18.23 -1.49 -47.53
N ARG A 233 -17.79 -1.60 -46.28
CA ARG A 233 -17.24 -2.85 -45.71
C ARG A 233 -18.28 -3.95 -45.48
N LEU A 234 -19.56 -3.61 -45.56
CA LEU A 234 -20.69 -4.51 -45.47
C LEU A 234 -21.37 -4.71 -46.84
N THR A 235 -20.79 -4.21 -47.92
CA THR A 235 -21.32 -4.33 -49.28
C THR A 235 -20.45 -5.29 -50.10
N CYS A 236 -21.07 -6.20 -50.83
CA CYS A 236 -20.34 -7.03 -51.81
C CYS A 236 -19.93 -6.17 -53.01
N MET A 237 -18.65 -6.23 -53.40
CA MET A 237 -18.13 -5.39 -54.49
C MET A 237 -18.65 -5.81 -55.88
N ASP A 238 -18.93 -7.10 -56.10
CA ASP A 238 -19.35 -7.59 -57.43
C ASP A 238 -20.84 -7.41 -57.69
N CYS A 239 -21.67 -7.58 -56.66
CA CYS A 239 -23.13 -7.55 -56.79
C CYS A 239 -23.80 -6.39 -56.06
N ALA A 240 -23.04 -5.52 -55.38
CA ALA A 240 -23.51 -4.35 -54.63
C ALA A 240 -24.54 -4.64 -53.51
N THR A 241 -24.72 -5.90 -53.12
CA THR A 241 -25.65 -6.28 -52.04
C THR A 241 -25.09 -5.86 -50.68
N LYS A 242 -25.91 -5.19 -49.86
CA LYS A 242 -25.58 -4.77 -48.50
C LYS A 242 -25.96 -5.84 -47.48
N PHE A 243 -25.11 -6.06 -46.49
CA PHE A 243 -25.29 -7.07 -45.44
C PHE A 243 -25.35 -6.44 -44.05
N GLU A 244 -26.11 -7.04 -43.15
CA GLU A 244 -26.24 -6.59 -41.76
C GLU A 244 -24.98 -6.82 -40.91
N SER A 245 -24.07 -7.68 -41.35
CA SER A 245 -22.82 -7.99 -40.65
C SER A 245 -21.74 -8.53 -41.60
N ARG A 246 -20.47 -8.41 -41.21
CA ARG A 246 -19.35 -9.00 -41.96
C ARG A 246 -19.47 -10.51 -42.11
N ASN A 247 -20.02 -11.19 -41.10
CA ASN A 247 -20.23 -12.63 -41.17
C ASN A 247 -21.28 -13.00 -42.23
N ALA A 248 -22.31 -12.17 -42.43
CA ALA A 248 -23.29 -12.38 -43.50
C ALA A 248 -22.67 -12.14 -44.88
N LEU A 249 -21.86 -11.09 -45.03
CA LEU A 249 -21.10 -10.84 -46.26
C LEU A 249 -20.14 -12.00 -46.59
N PHE A 250 -19.36 -12.49 -45.62
CA PHE A 250 -18.44 -13.60 -45.85
C PHE A 250 -19.15 -14.91 -46.23
N LYS A 251 -20.33 -15.17 -45.66
CA LYS A 251 -21.16 -16.33 -46.07
C LYS A 251 -21.64 -16.19 -47.52
N HIS A 252 -21.98 -14.98 -47.95
CA HIS A 252 -22.35 -14.71 -49.34
C HIS A 252 -21.17 -14.99 -50.28
N LEU A 253 -20.00 -14.38 -50.01
CA LEU A 253 -18.79 -14.58 -50.84
C LEU A 253 -18.39 -16.05 -50.94
N ALA A 254 -18.54 -16.84 -49.87
CA ALA A 254 -18.22 -18.27 -49.90
C ALA A 254 -19.25 -19.14 -50.66
N ALA A 255 -20.45 -18.62 -50.90
CA ALA A 255 -21.56 -19.35 -51.52
C ALA A 255 -21.85 -18.92 -52.97
N THR A 256 -21.25 -17.82 -53.42
CA THR A 256 -21.41 -17.28 -54.77
C THR A 256 -20.05 -17.16 -55.46
N SER A 257 -20.05 -16.89 -56.77
CA SER A 257 -18.82 -16.57 -57.52
C SER A 257 -18.35 -15.12 -57.30
N CYS A 258 -18.77 -14.49 -56.20
CA CYS A 258 -18.38 -13.11 -55.88
C CYS A 258 -17.14 -13.17 -54.98
N GLY A 259 -16.09 -12.43 -55.33
CA GLY A 259 -14.79 -12.45 -54.64
C GLY A 259 -13.80 -13.51 -55.13
N ASP A 260 -14.14 -14.26 -56.18
CA ASP A 260 -13.17 -15.09 -56.90
C ASP A 260 -12.34 -14.19 -57.82
N GLU A 261 -11.03 -14.10 -57.58
CA GLU A 261 -10.09 -13.47 -58.53
C GLU A 261 -9.93 -14.41 -59.73
N ASP A 262 -10.29 -13.94 -60.93
CA ASP A 262 -9.90 -14.58 -62.21
C ASP A 262 -8.37 -14.64 -62.38
#